data_AF-A0A9D7UPD2-F1
#
_entry.id   AF-A0A9D7UPD2-F1
#
_cell.length_a   1.000
_cell.length_b   1.000
_cell.length_c   1.000
_cell.angle_alpha   90.00
_cell.angle_beta   90.00
_cell.angle_gamma   90.00
#
_symmetry.space_group_name_H-M   'P 1'
#
loop_
_entity.id
_entity.type
_entity.pdbx_description
1 polymer ?
#
loop_
_entity_poly.entity_id
_entity_poly.type
_entity_poly.pdbx_seq_one_letter_code
_entity_poly.pdbx_strand_id
1 'polypeptide(L)' 'MSKTEDLRVKTDDQLAVQLGELKREAFNLRFQSATGQMEKPARVREVRRDIARIKTLQGERQRAAAKTA' A
#
# COMPACT_ATOMS: atom_id res chain seq x y z
N MET A 1 -0.72 10.30 -3.87
CA MET A 1 -0.97 9.06 -4.66
C MET A 1 0.32 8.51 -5.25
N SER A 2 0.69 7.25 -4.97
CA SER A 2 1.78 6.58 -5.71
C SER A 2 1.33 6.24 -7.14
N LYS A 3 2.17 6.47 -8.15
CA LYS A 3 1.90 5.99 -9.50
C LYS A 3 2.26 4.50 -9.55
N THR A 4 1.44 3.72 -10.24
CA THR A 4 1.64 2.26 -10.37
C THR A 4 2.96 1.91 -11.05
N GLU A 5 3.47 2.78 -11.90
CA GLU A 5 4.77 2.61 -12.57
C GLU A 5 5.92 2.62 -11.56
N ASP A 6 5.92 3.57 -10.61
CA ASP A 6 6.95 3.66 -9.55
C ASP A 6 6.98 2.41 -8.67
N LEU A 7 5.82 1.78 -8.44
CA LEU A 7 5.72 0.55 -7.66
C LEU A 7 6.22 -0.68 -8.43
N ARG A 8 6.14 -0.68 -9.77
CA ARG A 8 6.63 -1.80 -10.59
C ARG A 8 8.15 -1.89 -10.64
N VAL A 9 8.84 -0.75 -10.51
CA VAL A 9 10.31 -0.68 -10.49
C VAL A 9 10.89 -1.24 -9.18
N LYS A 10 10.11 -1.24 -8.10
CA LYS A 10 10.56 -1.71 -6.78
C LYS A 10 10.71 -3.23 -6.71
N THR A 11 11.67 -3.69 -5.90
CA THR A 11 11.82 -5.11 -5.58
C THR A 11 10.69 -5.60 -4.67
N ASP A 12 10.49 -6.92 -4.57
CA ASP A 12 9.46 -7.49 -3.69
C ASP A 12 9.69 -7.13 -2.21
N ASP A 13 10.94 -7.10 -1.78
CA ASP A 13 11.31 -6.69 -0.42
C ASP A 13 10.99 -5.22 -0.15
N GLN A 14 11.29 -4.33 -1.11
CA GLN A 14 10.95 -2.91 -1.01
C GLN A 14 9.43 -2.70 -0.95
N LEU A 15 8.67 -3.49 -1.73
CA LEU A 15 7.22 -3.47 -1.69
C LEU A 15 6.67 -3.97 -0.34
N ALA A 16 7.30 -4.99 0.26
CA ALA A 16 6.93 -5.51 1.57
C ALA A 16 7.19 -4.50 2.69
N VAL A 17 8.35 -3.81 2.66
CA VAL A 17 8.67 -2.73 3.61
C VAL A 17 7.66 -1.60 3.50
N GLN A 18 7.43 -1.09 2.28
CA GLN A 18 6.48 0.00 2.04
C GLN A 18 5.04 -0.39 2.44
N LEU A 19 4.65 -1.64 2.23
CA LEU A 19 3.36 -2.16 2.69
C LEU A 19 3.25 -2.12 4.22
N GLY A 20 4.33 -2.46 4.94
CA GLY A 20 4.39 -2.37 6.40
C GLY A 20 4.21 -0.95 6.92
N GLU A 21 4.91 0.01 6.30
CA GLU A 21 4.80 1.43 6.63
C GLU A 21 3.38 1.96 6.41
N LEU A 22 2.79 1.68 5.24
CA LEU A 22 1.43 2.11 4.92
C LEU A 22 0.38 1.50 5.85
N LYS A 23 0.57 0.26 6.32
CA LYS A 23 -0.32 -0.35 7.32
C LYS A 23 -0.23 0.35 8.66
N ARG A 24 0.98 0.72 9.11
CA ARG A 24 1.17 1.50 10.34
C ARG A 24 0.53 2.88 10.22
N GLU A 25 0.71 3.54 9.08
CA GLU A 25 0.06 4.81 8.80
C GLU A 25 -1.47 4.68 8.81
N ALA A 26 -2.02 3.64 8.18
CA ALA A 26 -3.47 3.39 8.19
C ALA A 26 -4.02 3.17 9.61
N PHE A 27 -3.28 2.50 10.48
CA PHE A 27 -3.64 2.32 11.89
C PHE A 27 -3.67 3.67 12.62
N ASN A 28 -2.63 4.48 12.46
CA ASN A 28 -2.56 5.82 13.06
C ASN A 28 -3.69 6.74 12.56
N LEU A 29 -3.99 6.71 11.26
CA LEU A 29 -5.10 7.46 10.69
C LEU A 29 -6.45 6.98 11.24
N ARG A 30 -6.65 5.67 11.44
CA ARG A 30 -7.86 5.16 12.08
C ARG A 30 -8.00 5.67 13.52
N PHE A 31 -6.90 5.74 14.26
CA PHE A 31 -6.88 6.29 15.61
C PHE A 31 -7.23 7.79 15.61
N GLN A 32 -6.58 8.59 14.74
CA GLN A 32 -6.87 10.02 14.58
C GLN A 32 -8.32 10.29 14.17
N SER A 33 -8.90 9.41 13.34
CA SER A 33 -10.31 9.51 12.95
C SER A 33 -11.25 9.25 14.13
N ALA A 34 -10.87 8.36 15.04
CA ALA A 34 -11.67 8.03 16.22
C ALA A 34 -11.57 9.11 17.31
N THR A 35 -10.43 9.79 17.43
CA THR A 35 -10.23 10.90 18.37
C THR A 35 -10.72 12.24 17.85
N GLY A 36 -11.18 12.32 16.60
CA GLY A 36 -11.65 13.55 15.97
C GLY A 36 -10.53 14.56 15.62
N GLN A 37 -9.27 14.17 15.71
CA GLN A 37 -8.09 15.02 15.44
C GLN A 37 -7.53 14.83 14.03
N MET A 38 -8.38 14.44 13.07
CA MET A 38 -7.92 14.12 11.72
C MET A 38 -7.84 15.37 10.83
N GLU A 39 -6.61 15.81 10.56
CA GLU A 39 -6.37 16.98 9.69
C GLU A 39 -6.53 16.68 8.19
N LYS A 40 -6.25 15.43 7.77
CA LYS A 40 -6.22 15.05 6.34
C LYS A 40 -7.07 13.81 6.02
N PRO A 41 -8.42 13.92 5.98
CA PRO A 41 -9.31 12.79 5.67
C PRO A 41 -9.04 12.14 4.31
N ALA A 42 -8.61 12.92 3.31
CA ALA A 42 -8.25 12.42 1.99
C ALA A 42 -7.11 11.37 2.05
N ARG A 43 -6.20 11.50 3.03
CA ARG A 43 -5.06 10.60 3.19
C ARG A 43 -5.47 9.16 3.48
N VAL A 44 -6.58 8.95 4.19
CA VAL A 44 -7.13 7.62 4.46
C VAL A 44 -7.42 6.87 3.15
N ARG A 45 -8.05 7.56 2.19
CA ARG A 45 -8.38 6.99 0.87
C ARG A 45 -7.11 6.72 0.06
N GLU A 46 -6.12 7.59 0.14
CA GLU A 46 -4.83 7.41 -0.54
C GLU A 46 -4.09 6.18 -0.02
N VAL A 47 -3.89 6.09 1.30
CA VAL A 47 -3.18 4.96 1.94
C VAL A 47 -3.87 3.64 1.62
N ARG A 48 -5.21 3.59 1.66
CA ARG A 48 -5.96 2.40 1.28
C ARG A 48 -5.71 1.99 -0.19
N ARG A 49 -5.64 2.96 -1.10
CA ARG A 49 -5.37 2.71 -2.53
C ARG A 49 -3.93 2.25 -2.75
N ASP A 50 -2.97 2.86 -2.07
CA ASP A 50 -1.56 2.49 -2.18
C ASP A 50 -1.32 1.06 -1.65
N ILE A 51 -1.94 0.68 -0.53
CA ILE A 51 -1.93 -0.70 -0.02
C ILE A 51 -2.52 -1.68 -1.06
N ALA A 52 -3.67 -1.33 -1.65
CA ALA A 52 -4.32 -2.18 -2.64
C ALA A 52 -3.42 -2.40 -3.88
N ARG A 53 -2.81 -1.34 -4.40
CA ARG A 53 -1.89 -1.42 -5.55
C ARG A 53 -0.70 -2.33 -5.28
N ILE A 54 -0.06 -2.20 -4.12
CA ILE A 54 1.08 -3.05 -3.75
C ILE A 54 0.65 -4.52 -3.69
N LYS A 55 -0.48 -4.83 -3.04
CA LYS A 55 -1.00 -6.19 -2.99
C LYS A 55 -1.34 -6.75 -4.37
N THR A 56 -1.93 -5.94 -5.25
CA THR A 56 -2.23 -6.35 -6.62
C THR A 56 -0.95 -6.71 -7.37
N LEU A 57 0.09 -5.87 -7.29
CA LEU A 57 1.39 -6.14 -7.93
C LEU A 57 2.06 -7.41 -7.39
N GLN A 58 2.04 -7.62 -6.07
CA GLN A 58 2.55 -8.85 -5.47
C GLN A 58 1.80 -10.08 -6.01
N GLY A 59 0.47 -10.01 -6.10
CA GLY A 59 -0.34 -11.08 -6.68
C GLY A 59 -0.09 -11.29 -8.18
N GLU A 60 0.12 -10.22 -8.95
CA GLU A 60 0.51 -10.30 -10.36
C GLU A 60 1.86 -11.03 -10.53
N ARG A 61 2.86 -10.67 -9.72
CA ARG A 61 4.18 -11.33 -9.73
C ARG A 61 4.10 -12.80 -9.36
N GLN A 62 3.34 -13.14 -8.33
CA GLN A 62 3.11 -14.54 -7.93
C GLN A 62 2.43 -15.36 -9.04
N ARG A 63 1.38 -14.81 -9.68
CA ARG A 63 0.71 -15.48 -10.80
C ARG A 63 1.62 -15.64 -12.02
N ALA A 64 2.47 -14.65 -12.29
CA ALA A 64 3.45 -14.74 -13.38
C ALA A 64 4.48 -15.84 -13.11
N ALA A 65 5.05 -15.88 -11.90
CA ALA A 65 5.99 -16.92 -11.49
C ALA A 65 5.38 -18.34 -11.57
N ALA A 66 4.12 -18.49 -11.14
CA ALA A 66 3.40 -19.77 -11.22
C ALA A 66 3.03 -20.19 -12.66
N LYS A 67 3.01 -19.27 -13.63
CA LYS A 67 2.76 -19.57 -15.05
C LYS A 67 4.03 -20.02 -15.78
N THR A 68 5.19 -19.62 -15.28
CA THR A 68 6.50 -19.97 -15.85
C THR A 68 7.13 -21.23 -15.24
N ALA A 69 6.58 -21.74 -14.15
CA ALA A 69 6.93 -23.01 -13.53
C ALA A 69 6.07 -24.14 -14.11
#